data_AF-C9LJY1-F1
#
_entry.id   AF-C9LJY1-F1
#
_cell.length_a   1.000
_cell.length_b   1.000
_cell.length_c   1.000
_cell.angle_alpha   90.00
_cell.angle_beta   90.00
_cell.angle_gamma   90.00
#
_symmetry.space_group_name_H-M   'P 1'
#
loop_
_entity.id
_entity.type
_entity.pdbx_description
1 polymer ?
#
loop_
_entity_poly.entity_id
_entity_poly.type
_entity_poly.pdbx_seq_one_letter_code
_entity_poly.pdbx_strand_id
1 'polypeptide(L)'
;MKKFILSLAALVVTGLGLTSCNNDFENTKVSYPAQMPYGYFQSQYTPEGNSEYALTYTTTSTGQPILVVKMRGKSTGADSGVYRNIIATTDVKYDPATGILSASSEGSLYDFPVLAFAAFQKDNNKVTLNVIKASDSTRQVVSTLVKSQPSDIYGTWTANINGVQTTLVLNDKGQSTSTPDGGAKTVITHQFANGAGTITFADGTQGSVSYNANGQLVMTINGQQVILDPAQSKAEPEIMIPIWEGVYTSGVFGSLGSSTLYQSNKDETKYLIKPFVQNQDGLYFTYDKSTGVIVIKEQDTMYDFTQNGKPYGHIFISDAVTKGADGAVPSSYDATNKVFTFNVIYFVKAGAFPAQTDTYALQNEIPRDEAPTMIRKTPKFELKNVQLFKNK
;
A
#
# COMPACT_ATOMS: atom_id res chain seq x y z
N MET A 1 -25.47 -10.73 -7.31
CA MET A 1 -24.43 -9.68 -7.19
C MET A 1 -23.10 -10.01 -7.89
N LYS A 2 -22.61 -11.27 -7.91
CA LYS A 2 -21.40 -11.66 -8.68
C LYS A 2 -21.44 -11.39 -10.20
N LYS A 3 -22.64 -11.41 -10.82
CA LYS A 3 -22.81 -11.23 -12.27
C LYS A 3 -22.77 -9.77 -12.74
N PHE A 4 -23.11 -8.79 -11.89
CA PHE A 4 -23.13 -7.37 -12.28
C PHE A 4 -21.75 -6.71 -12.23
N ILE A 5 -20.85 -7.18 -11.36
CA ILE A 5 -19.47 -6.69 -11.26
C ILE A 5 -18.64 -7.11 -12.48
N LEU A 6 -18.87 -8.33 -13.01
CA LEU A 6 -18.23 -8.83 -14.24
C LEU A 6 -18.60 -8.00 -15.48
N SER A 7 -19.87 -7.59 -15.61
CA SER A 7 -20.35 -6.80 -16.75
C SER A 7 -19.84 -5.36 -16.71
N LEU A 8 -19.70 -4.77 -15.52
CA LEU A 8 -19.20 -3.41 -15.35
C LEU A 8 -17.67 -3.35 -15.55
N ALA A 9 -16.94 -4.37 -15.09
CA ALA A 9 -15.52 -4.52 -15.36
C ALA A 9 -15.25 -4.65 -16.87
N ALA A 10 -16.06 -5.39 -17.63
CA ALA A 10 -15.92 -5.51 -19.08
C ALA A 10 -16.14 -4.18 -19.85
N LEU A 11 -17.03 -3.31 -19.35
CA LEU A 11 -17.30 -1.97 -19.92
C LEU A 11 -16.21 -0.94 -19.58
N VAL A 12 -15.61 -1.03 -18.38
CA VAL A 12 -14.44 -0.22 -18.02
C VAL A 12 -13.17 -0.70 -18.73
N VAL A 13 -13.03 -2.01 -18.96
CA VAL A 13 -11.92 -2.63 -19.72
C VAL A 13 -11.89 -2.18 -21.17
N THR A 14 -13.05 -2.04 -21.82
CA THR A 14 -13.14 -1.48 -23.17
C THR A 14 -12.86 0.03 -23.17
N GLY A 15 -13.40 0.81 -22.23
CA GLY A 15 -13.12 2.26 -22.15
C GLY A 15 -11.65 2.63 -21.89
N LEU A 16 -10.96 1.90 -21.01
CA LEU A 16 -9.55 2.14 -20.69
C LEU A 16 -8.59 1.61 -21.76
N GLY A 17 -8.95 0.49 -22.43
CA GLY A 17 -8.22 -0.01 -23.59
C GLY A 17 -8.36 0.90 -24.81
N LEU A 18 -9.55 1.45 -25.06
CA LEU A 18 -9.83 2.31 -26.22
C LEU A 18 -9.17 3.69 -26.12
N THR A 19 -8.90 4.23 -24.92
CA THR A 19 -8.10 5.46 -24.80
C THR A 19 -6.62 5.28 -25.16
N SER A 20 -6.15 4.04 -25.35
CA SER A 20 -4.80 3.75 -25.86
C SER A 20 -4.74 3.50 -27.37
N CYS A 21 -5.88 3.56 -28.09
CA CYS A 21 -5.95 3.32 -29.52
C CYS A 21 -7.10 4.11 -30.15
N ASN A 22 -6.83 5.28 -30.75
CA ASN A 22 -7.21 5.52 -32.15
C ASN A 22 -6.92 6.92 -32.69
N ASN A 23 -6.23 6.94 -33.84
CA ASN A 23 -6.48 7.88 -34.92
C ASN A 23 -7.07 7.17 -36.17
N ASP A 24 -7.36 5.86 -36.13
CA ASP A 24 -7.79 5.09 -37.30
C ASP A 24 -8.82 4.01 -36.91
N PHE A 25 -10.10 4.39 -36.90
CA PHE A 25 -11.22 3.52 -36.54
C PHE A 25 -11.64 2.52 -37.64
N GLU A 26 -11.04 2.56 -38.83
CA GLU A 26 -11.72 2.02 -40.02
C GLU A 26 -11.22 0.70 -40.62
N ASN A 27 -10.01 0.14 -40.38
CA ASN A 27 -9.60 -0.98 -41.26
C ASN A 27 -8.52 -2.00 -40.82
N THR A 28 -8.29 -2.27 -39.54
CA THR A 28 -7.33 -3.33 -39.16
C THR A 28 -7.86 -4.23 -38.05
N LYS A 29 -8.30 -5.45 -38.44
CA LYS A 29 -8.50 -6.55 -37.48
C LYS A 29 -7.14 -6.90 -36.88
N VAL A 30 -6.95 -6.61 -35.60
CA VAL A 30 -5.77 -7.03 -34.85
C VAL A 30 -6.02 -8.44 -34.33
N SER A 31 -5.12 -9.38 -34.61
CA SER A 31 -5.15 -10.71 -34.00
C SER A 31 -4.19 -10.71 -32.80
N TYR A 32 -4.69 -11.07 -31.63
CA TYR A 32 -3.88 -11.22 -30.44
C TYR A 32 -3.39 -12.66 -30.28
N PRO A 33 -2.32 -12.90 -29.50
CA PRO A 33 -1.89 -14.25 -29.15
C PRO A 33 -3.00 -15.07 -28.49
N ALA A 34 -2.97 -16.40 -28.61
CA ALA A 34 -3.92 -17.28 -27.91
C ALA A 34 -3.72 -17.27 -26.38
N GLN A 35 -2.52 -16.90 -25.93
CA GLN A 35 -2.14 -16.72 -24.53
C GLN A 35 -1.10 -15.60 -24.42
N MET A 36 -1.08 -14.89 -23.30
CA MET A 36 0.05 -14.01 -23.01
C MET A 36 1.31 -14.88 -22.81
N PRO A 37 2.41 -14.63 -23.55
CA PRO A 37 3.62 -15.40 -23.36
C PRO A 37 4.24 -15.07 -21.99
N TYR A 38 4.78 -16.09 -21.32
CA TYR A 38 5.59 -15.87 -20.14
C TYR A 38 6.80 -14.98 -20.46
N GLY A 39 7.19 -14.19 -19.47
CA GLY A 39 8.35 -13.33 -19.54
C GLY A 39 8.25 -12.07 -18.69
N TYR A 40 9.26 -11.25 -18.88
CA TYR A 40 9.42 -9.96 -18.24
C TYR A 40 9.14 -8.83 -19.22
N PHE A 41 8.36 -7.86 -18.79
CA PHE A 41 7.99 -6.69 -19.58
C PHE A 41 8.34 -5.43 -18.77
N GLN A 42 9.14 -4.54 -19.34
CA GLN A 42 9.66 -3.36 -18.65
C GLN A 42 9.15 -2.09 -19.30
N SER A 43 8.91 -1.05 -18.50
CA SER A 43 8.54 0.28 -19.01
C SER A 43 9.60 0.81 -19.98
N GLN A 44 9.19 1.25 -21.17
CA GLN A 44 10.12 1.80 -22.17
C GLN A 44 10.77 3.11 -21.72
N TYR A 45 9.99 3.95 -21.05
CA TYR A 45 10.40 5.22 -20.46
C TYR A 45 9.15 5.78 -19.78
N THR A 46 9.27 6.19 -18.53
CA THR A 46 8.20 6.94 -17.85
C THR A 46 8.75 8.34 -17.65
N PRO A 47 8.36 9.37 -18.45
CA PRO A 47 8.94 10.71 -18.30
C PRO A 47 8.57 11.32 -16.94
N GLU A 48 7.34 11.09 -16.49
CA GLU A 48 6.79 11.65 -15.26
C GLU A 48 6.80 10.60 -14.12
N GLY A 49 6.81 11.09 -12.87
CA GLY A 49 6.80 10.26 -11.66
C GLY A 49 8.18 9.80 -11.17
N ASN A 50 8.22 9.29 -9.94
CA ASN A 50 9.44 8.82 -9.28
C ASN A 50 9.72 7.33 -9.49
N SER A 51 8.89 6.61 -10.25
CA SER A 51 8.99 5.16 -10.39
C SER A 51 8.89 4.69 -11.84
N GLU A 52 9.56 3.58 -12.12
CA GLU A 52 9.43 2.71 -13.28
C GLU A 52 8.70 1.44 -12.87
N TYR A 53 8.04 0.81 -13.84
CA TYR A 53 7.23 -0.36 -13.58
C TYR A 53 7.64 -1.50 -14.49
N ALA A 54 7.50 -2.71 -13.99
CA ALA A 54 7.65 -3.92 -14.77
C ALA A 54 6.55 -4.91 -14.44
N LEU A 55 6.24 -5.76 -15.41
CA LEU A 55 5.32 -6.87 -15.26
C LEU A 55 6.09 -8.16 -15.51
N THR A 56 6.00 -9.10 -14.59
CA THR A 56 6.47 -10.47 -14.78
C THR A 56 5.25 -11.37 -14.85
N TYR A 57 5.11 -12.12 -15.93
CA TYR A 57 4.14 -13.20 -16.05
C TYR A 57 4.90 -14.51 -16.19
N THR A 58 4.78 -15.39 -15.21
CA THR A 58 5.54 -16.64 -15.11
C THR A 58 4.71 -17.70 -14.37
N THR A 59 5.34 -18.76 -13.89
CA THR A 59 4.72 -19.80 -13.06
C THR A 59 5.34 -19.88 -11.67
N THR A 60 4.55 -20.31 -10.69
CA THR A 60 5.04 -20.66 -9.35
C THR A 60 5.82 -21.98 -9.36
N SER A 61 6.42 -22.33 -8.23
CA SER A 61 7.05 -23.62 -7.94
C SER A 61 6.09 -24.80 -8.13
N THR A 62 4.78 -24.57 -7.98
CA THR A 62 3.71 -25.55 -8.20
C THR A 62 3.17 -25.55 -9.64
N GLY A 63 3.73 -24.73 -10.53
CA GLY A 63 3.32 -24.63 -11.94
C GLY A 63 2.09 -23.76 -12.20
N GLN A 64 1.58 -23.03 -11.19
CA GLN A 64 0.45 -22.12 -11.38
C GLN A 64 0.90 -20.81 -12.02
N PRO A 65 0.17 -20.27 -13.02
CA PRO A 65 0.47 -18.96 -13.57
C PRO A 65 0.42 -17.88 -12.48
N ILE A 66 1.39 -16.98 -12.48
CA ILE A 66 1.49 -15.85 -11.55
C ILE A 66 1.83 -14.57 -12.30
N LEU A 67 1.10 -13.51 -11.98
CA LEU A 67 1.40 -12.15 -12.42
C LEU A 67 1.98 -11.36 -11.25
N VAL A 68 3.09 -10.68 -11.53
CA VAL A 68 3.77 -9.80 -10.59
C VAL A 68 3.91 -8.43 -11.22
N VAL A 69 3.47 -7.39 -10.51
CA VAL A 69 3.76 -6.01 -10.88
C VAL A 69 4.84 -5.49 -9.96
N LYS A 70 5.96 -5.10 -10.53
CA LYS A 70 7.11 -4.54 -9.83
C LYS A 70 7.14 -3.02 -9.99
N MET A 71 7.53 -2.35 -8.92
CA MET A 71 7.86 -0.93 -8.87
C MET A 71 9.35 -0.78 -8.58
N ARG A 72 10.02 0.07 -9.35
CA ARG A 72 11.39 0.50 -9.14
C ARG A 72 11.41 2.01 -9.02
N GLY A 73 11.91 2.57 -7.93
CA GLY A 73 12.12 4.00 -7.86
C GLY A 73 13.29 4.46 -8.75
N LYS A 74 13.06 5.53 -9.51
CA LYS A 74 14.04 6.16 -10.40
C LYS A 74 15.20 6.74 -9.59
N SER A 75 16.38 6.76 -10.20
CA SER A 75 17.63 7.19 -9.57
C SER A 75 17.57 8.61 -8.97
N THR A 76 16.74 9.49 -9.53
CA THR A 76 16.59 10.90 -9.17
C THR A 76 15.44 11.20 -8.19
N GLY A 77 14.63 10.20 -7.83
CA GLY A 77 13.48 10.36 -6.94
C GLY A 77 13.75 9.99 -5.48
N ALA A 78 12.82 10.34 -4.58
CA ALA A 78 12.87 9.93 -3.17
C ALA A 78 12.91 8.40 -2.98
N ASP A 79 12.35 7.66 -3.95
CA ASP A 79 12.31 6.20 -3.95
C ASP A 79 13.54 5.56 -4.64
N SER A 80 14.61 6.33 -4.91
CA SER A 80 15.80 5.85 -5.62
C SER A 80 16.38 4.58 -5.00
N GLY A 81 16.42 3.50 -5.77
CA GLY A 81 16.93 2.20 -5.32
C GLY A 81 15.94 1.36 -4.49
N VAL A 82 14.69 1.82 -4.36
CA VAL A 82 13.58 1.05 -3.78
C VAL A 82 12.96 0.15 -4.85
N TYR A 83 12.88 -1.15 -4.54
CA TYR A 83 12.22 -2.14 -5.38
C TYR A 83 11.14 -2.85 -4.56
N ARG A 84 9.93 -2.94 -5.10
CA ARG A 84 8.78 -3.52 -4.42
C ARG A 84 7.91 -4.28 -5.41
N ASN A 85 7.33 -5.38 -4.97
CA ASN A 85 6.26 -6.07 -5.69
C ASN A 85 4.93 -5.48 -5.23
N ILE A 86 4.27 -4.70 -6.09
CA ILE A 86 2.96 -4.09 -5.82
C ILE A 86 1.92 -5.19 -5.60
N ILE A 87 1.91 -6.18 -6.50
CA ILE A 87 1.13 -7.41 -6.39
C ILE A 87 1.96 -8.60 -6.85
N ALA A 88 1.64 -9.77 -6.31
CA ALA A 88 2.02 -11.07 -6.82
C ALA A 88 0.81 -11.99 -6.62
N THR A 89 0.14 -12.40 -7.71
CA THR A 89 -1.14 -13.12 -7.62
C THR A 89 -1.26 -14.20 -8.70
N THR A 90 -1.87 -15.32 -8.32
CA THR A 90 -2.22 -16.43 -9.20
C THR A 90 -3.66 -16.34 -9.74
N ASP A 91 -4.45 -15.37 -9.28
CA ASP A 91 -5.78 -15.10 -9.86
C ASP A 91 -5.59 -14.29 -11.14
N VAL A 92 -5.23 -14.98 -12.22
CA VAL A 92 -4.90 -14.43 -13.53
C VAL A 92 -5.78 -15.04 -14.62
N LYS A 93 -6.23 -14.20 -15.55
CA LYS A 93 -7.10 -14.61 -16.68
C LYS A 93 -6.70 -13.88 -17.93
N TYR A 94 -6.58 -14.59 -19.04
CA TYR A 94 -6.27 -14.01 -20.35
C TYR A 94 -7.46 -14.13 -21.28
N ASP A 95 -7.83 -13.02 -21.93
CA ASP A 95 -8.82 -13.01 -23.01
C ASP A 95 -8.10 -12.79 -24.36
N PRO A 96 -8.04 -13.82 -25.24
CA PRO A 96 -7.42 -13.71 -26.56
C PRO A 96 -8.23 -12.87 -27.55
N ALA A 97 -9.53 -12.63 -27.30
CA ALA A 97 -10.34 -11.78 -28.18
C ALA A 97 -9.96 -10.31 -28.03
N THR A 98 -9.58 -9.90 -26.82
CA THR A 98 -9.19 -8.52 -26.52
C THR A 98 -7.68 -8.34 -26.30
N GLY A 99 -6.93 -9.44 -26.18
CA GLY A 99 -5.50 -9.40 -25.88
C GLY A 99 -5.17 -8.92 -24.47
N ILE A 100 -6.04 -9.17 -23.49
CA ILE A 100 -5.93 -8.61 -22.13
C ILE A 100 -5.67 -9.73 -21.12
N LEU A 101 -4.56 -9.61 -20.39
CA LEU A 101 -4.32 -10.35 -19.16
C LEU A 101 -4.86 -9.52 -17.98
N SER A 102 -5.80 -10.08 -17.23
CA SER A 102 -6.38 -9.48 -16.02
C SER A 102 -5.93 -10.26 -14.80
N ALA A 103 -5.69 -9.55 -13.70
CA ALA A 103 -5.33 -10.15 -12.42
C ALA A 103 -6.00 -9.42 -11.25
N SER A 104 -6.40 -10.17 -10.22
CA SER A 104 -6.96 -9.63 -8.98
C SER A 104 -6.08 -9.97 -7.79
N SER A 105 -5.99 -9.04 -6.83
CA SER A 105 -5.34 -9.29 -5.54
C SER A 105 -6.12 -8.59 -4.44
N GLU A 106 -6.48 -9.34 -3.39
CA GLU A 106 -7.15 -8.81 -2.19
C GLU A 106 -6.20 -7.91 -1.37
N GLY A 107 -4.89 -8.09 -1.52
CA GLY A 107 -3.86 -7.24 -0.94
C GLY A 107 -3.01 -6.56 -2.01
N SER A 108 -2.37 -5.46 -1.65
CA SER A 108 -1.30 -4.85 -2.45
C SER A 108 -0.30 -4.14 -1.54
N LEU A 109 0.81 -3.67 -2.12
CA LEU A 109 1.75 -2.76 -1.43
C LEU A 109 1.05 -1.54 -0.81
N TYR A 110 -0.10 -1.14 -1.37
CA TYR A 110 -0.87 0.02 -0.92
C TYR A 110 -1.91 -0.30 0.14
N ASP A 111 -1.97 -1.53 0.63
CA ASP A 111 -2.87 -1.95 1.73
C ASP A 111 -4.35 -1.92 1.35
N PHE A 112 -4.67 -2.11 0.07
CA PHE A 112 -6.03 -2.28 -0.43
C PHE A 112 -6.10 -3.26 -1.61
N PRO A 113 -7.28 -3.86 -1.90
CA PRO A 113 -7.47 -4.70 -3.07
C PRO A 113 -7.28 -3.94 -4.39
N VAL A 114 -6.66 -4.59 -5.37
CA VAL A 114 -6.39 -4.00 -6.70
C VAL A 114 -6.74 -4.95 -7.84
N LEU A 115 -7.02 -4.36 -8.99
CA LEU A 115 -7.13 -5.05 -10.28
C LEU A 115 -5.96 -4.59 -11.17
N ALA A 116 -5.25 -5.54 -11.76
CA ALA A 116 -4.19 -5.26 -12.73
C ALA A 116 -4.58 -5.78 -14.11
N PHE A 117 -4.31 -4.96 -15.13
CA PHE A 117 -4.59 -5.28 -16.53
C PHE A 117 -3.33 -5.06 -17.35
N ALA A 118 -2.94 -6.05 -18.15
CA ALA A 118 -1.87 -5.97 -19.13
C ALA A 118 -2.49 -6.21 -20.51
N ALA A 119 -2.66 -5.14 -21.30
CA ALA A 119 -3.33 -5.18 -22.59
C ALA A 119 -2.33 -5.02 -23.73
N PHE A 120 -2.34 -5.94 -24.71
CA PHE A 120 -1.54 -5.79 -25.92
C PHE A 120 -1.96 -4.55 -26.72
N GLN A 121 -0.98 -3.76 -27.15
CA GLN A 121 -1.21 -2.71 -28.14
C GLN A 121 -1.30 -3.32 -29.54
N LYS A 122 -1.75 -2.51 -30.51
CA LYS A 122 -1.93 -2.92 -31.92
C LYS A 122 -0.70 -3.58 -32.55
N ASP A 123 0.50 -3.24 -32.10
CA ASP A 123 1.77 -3.78 -32.61
C ASP A 123 2.13 -5.18 -32.05
N ASN A 124 1.34 -5.71 -31.10
CA ASN A 124 1.60 -6.94 -30.33
C ASN A 124 2.98 -7.02 -29.64
N ASN A 125 3.76 -5.94 -29.66
CA ASN A 125 5.09 -5.86 -29.07
C ASN A 125 5.07 -5.09 -27.75
N LYS A 126 4.09 -4.21 -27.59
CA LYS A 126 3.87 -3.40 -26.39
C LYS A 126 2.67 -3.89 -25.62
N VAL A 127 2.76 -3.73 -24.30
CA VAL A 127 1.69 -4.04 -23.36
C VAL A 127 1.42 -2.81 -22.50
N THR A 128 0.19 -2.34 -22.48
CA THR A 128 -0.24 -1.29 -21.55
C THR A 128 -0.62 -1.92 -20.21
N LEU A 129 0.16 -1.62 -19.17
CA LEU A 129 -0.13 -1.97 -17.80
C LEU A 129 -1.02 -0.90 -17.16
N ASN A 130 -2.12 -1.33 -16.55
CA ASN A 130 -2.92 -0.53 -15.62
C ASN A 130 -3.07 -1.27 -14.29
N VAL A 131 -2.88 -0.57 -13.18
CA VAL A 131 -3.27 -1.06 -11.85
C VAL A 131 -4.26 -0.07 -11.27
N ILE A 132 -5.43 -0.56 -10.85
CA ILE A 132 -6.51 0.25 -10.29
C ILE A 132 -6.93 -0.30 -8.94
N LYS A 133 -7.34 0.60 -8.04
CA LYS A 133 -7.95 0.23 -6.77
C LYS A 133 -9.34 -0.38 -7.02
N ALA A 134 -9.61 -1.54 -6.43
CA ALA A 134 -10.82 -2.31 -6.77
C ALA A 134 -12.12 -1.63 -6.33
N SER A 135 -12.09 -0.83 -5.24
CA SER A 135 -13.30 -0.23 -4.65
C SER A 135 -13.88 0.92 -5.47
N ASP A 136 -13.03 1.71 -6.12
CA ASP A 136 -13.40 2.98 -6.75
C ASP A 136 -12.78 3.16 -8.15
N SER A 137 -12.06 2.16 -8.65
CA SER A 137 -11.37 2.18 -9.94
C SER A 137 -10.32 3.30 -10.09
N THR A 138 -9.85 3.89 -8.99
CA THR A 138 -8.80 4.90 -9.02
C THR A 138 -7.50 4.29 -9.54
N ARG A 139 -6.96 4.88 -10.62
CA ARG A 139 -5.71 4.41 -11.23
C ARG A 139 -4.52 4.68 -10.32
N GLN A 140 -3.77 3.63 -10.04
CA GLN A 140 -2.52 3.65 -9.27
C GLN A 140 -1.30 3.64 -10.19
N VAL A 141 -1.35 2.84 -11.26
CA VAL A 141 -0.25 2.69 -12.23
C VAL A 141 -0.81 2.72 -13.64
N VAL A 142 -0.12 3.44 -14.54
CA VAL A 142 -0.30 3.36 -15.99
C VAL A 142 1.09 3.36 -16.62
N SER A 143 1.42 2.35 -17.43
CA SER A 143 2.72 2.29 -18.10
C SER A 143 2.66 1.49 -19.40
N THR A 144 3.47 1.88 -20.39
CA THR A 144 3.69 1.10 -21.61
C THR A 144 4.95 0.26 -21.44
N LEU A 145 4.78 -1.05 -21.49
CA LEU A 145 5.83 -2.04 -21.29
C LEU A 145 6.22 -2.71 -22.61
N VAL A 146 7.45 -3.16 -22.69
CA VAL A 146 7.96 -4.03 -23.77
C VAL A 146 8.63 -5.25 -23.20
N LYS A 147 8.58 -6.35 -23.94
CA LYS A 147 9.27 -7.58 -23.56
C LYS A 147 10.78 -7.32 -23.45
N SER A 148 11.35 -7.74 -22.33
CA SER A 148 12.77 -7.54 -21.96
C SER A 148 13.27 -8.75 -21.17
N GLN A 149 14.51 -8.70 -20.70
CA GLN A 149 15.06 -9.63 -19.72
C GLN A 149 15.24 -8.92 -18.37
N PRO A 150 15.01 -9.61 -17.24
CA PRO A 150 15.30 -9.03 -15.94
C PRO A 150 16.79 -8.75 -15.80
N SER A 151 17.15 -7.52 -15.45
CA SER A 151 18.53 -7.13 -15.15
C SER A 151 18.93 -7.38 -13.70
N ASP A 152 17.96 -7.72 -12.84
CA ASP A 152 18.12 -7.84 -11.40
C ASP A 152 17.23 -8.95 -10.81
N ILE A 153 17.41 -9.21 -9.52
CA ILE A 153 16.63 -10.16 -8.71
C ILE A 153 15.88 -9.47 -7.57
N TYR A 154 15.73 -8.14 -7.64
CA TYR A 154 15.16 -7.37 -6.55
C TYR A 154 13.66 -7.65 -6.39
N GLY A 155 13.19 -7.52 -5.15
CA GLY A 155 11.80 -7.76 -4.76
C GLY A 155 11.67 -8.69 -3.55
N THR A 156 10.45 -9.14 -3.32
CA THR A 156 10.10 -10.08 -2.25
C THR A 156 9.86 -11.46 -2.86
N TRP A 157 10.46 -12.48 -2.26
CA TRP A 157 10.45 -13.85 -2.75
C TRP A 157 10.19 -14.81 -1.60
N THR A 158 9.64 -15.97 -1.92
CA THR A 158 9.39 -17.04 -0.97
C THR A 158 9.86 -18.37 -1.54
N ALA A 159 10.51 -19.18 -0.73
CA ALA A 159 11.09 -20.46 -1.14
C ALA A 159 11.14 -21.43 0.02
N ASN A 160 11.02 -22.73 -0.24
CA ASN A 160 11.34 -23.76 0.75
C ASN A 160 12.85 -24.02 0.74
N ILE A 161 13.57 -23.50 1.72
CA ILE A 161 15.02 -23.63 1.82
C ILE A 161 15.31 -24.61 2.96
N ASN A 162 15.94 -25.74 2.66
CA ASN A 162 16.27 -26.79 3.63
C ASN A 162 15.05 -27.27 4.47
N GLY A 163 13.88 -27.39 3.84
CA GLY A 163 12.65 -27.84 4.50
C GLY A 163 11.84 -26.74 5.19
N VAL A 164 12.33 -25.50 5.22
CA VAL A 164 11.68 -24.37 5.90
C VAL A 164 11.24 -23.31 4.89
N GLN A 165 9.96 -22.94 4.92
CA GLN A 165 9.46 -21.82 4.14
C GLN A 165 10.18 -20.54 4.56
N THR A 166 10.83 -19.86 3.63
CA THR A 166 11.68 -18.70 3.91
C THR A 166 11.29 -17.54 3.01
N THR A 167 11.13 -16.36 3.60
CA THR A 167 10.92 -15.11 2.87
C THR A 167 12.26 -14.42 2.65
N LEU A 168 12.56 -14.07 1.40
CA LEU A 168 13.72 -13.29 1.01
C LEU A 168 13.25 -11.90 0.55
N VAL A 169 13.90 -10.85 1.05
CA VAL A 169 13.71 -9.47 0.58
C VAL A 169 15.05 -9.00 0.00
N LEU A 170 15.11 -8.83 -1.31
CA LEU A 170 16.32 -8.47 -2.06
C LEU A 170 16.23 -7.01 -2.54
N ASN A 171 17.22 -6.20 -2.19
CA ASN A 171 17.25 -4.75 -2.44
C ASN A 171 18.62 -4.29 -2.98
N ASP A 172 18.62 -3.24 -3.80
CA ASP A 172 19.81 -2.65 -4.44
C ASP A 172 20.63 -1.75 -3.50
N LYS A 173 19.94 -0.90 -2.73
CA LYS A 173 20.56 0.09 -1.82
C LYS A 173 20.16 -0.08 -0.35
N GLY A 174 19.39 -1.13 -0.07
CA GLY A 174 18.89 -1.45 1.27
C GLY A 174 19.44 -2.79 1.75
N GLN A 175 19.33 -3.05 3.04
CA GLN A 175 19.71 -4.34 3.59
C GLN A 175 18.78 -5.43 3.03
N SER A 176 19.39 -6.43 2.39
CA SER A 176 18.67 -7.63 1.97
C SER A 176 18.55 -8.59 3.16
N THR A 177 17.42 -9.26 3.27
CA THR A 177 17.12 -10.07 4.45
C THR A 177 16.49 -11.40 4.12
N SER A 178 16.76 -12.39 4.96
CA SER A 178 16.12 -13.70 4.97
C SER A 178 15.31 -13.85 6.25
N THR A 179 14.12 -14.44 6.18
CA THR A 179 13.26 -14.69 7.34
C THR A 179 12.63 -16.07 7.17
N PRO A 180 13.18 -17.12 7.82
CA PRO A 180 12.54 -18.41 7.90
C PRO A 180 11.22 -18.30 8.67
N ASP A 181 10.22 -19.10 8.31
CA ASP A 181 8.96 -19.16 9.03
C ASP A 181 9.18 -19.59 10.49
N GLY A 182 8.57 -18.86 11.43
CA GLY A 182 8.83 -18.99 12.88
C GLY A 182 10.24 -18.59 13.33
N GLY A 183 11.10 -18.09 12.44
CA GLY A 183 12.49 -17.74 12.70
C GLY A 183 12.77 -16.25 12.79
N ALA A 184 14.00 -15.91 13.21
CA ALA A 184 14.46 -14.53 13.26
C ALA A 184 14.86 -14.02 11.87
N LYS A 185 14.64 -12.71 11.65
CA LYS A 185 15.09 -12.00 10.45
C LYS A 185 16.62 -11.86 10.48
N THR A 186 17.30 -12.33 9.44
CA THR A 186 18.75 -12.23 9.26
C THR A 186 19.12 -11.42 8.04
N VAL A 187 20.35 -10.92 8.01
CA VAL A 187 20.91 -10.14 6.92
C VAL A 187 21.57 -11.07 5.92
N ILE A 188 21.34 -10.82 4.63
CA ILE A 188 21.96 -11.56 3.52
C ILE A 188 22.60 -10.58 2.54
N THR A 189 23.59 -11.04 1.80
CA THR A 189 24.19 -10.28 0.68
C THR A 189 23.95 -11.01 -0.63
N HIS A 190 24.04 -10.29 -1.74
CA HIS A 190 23.89 -10.90 -3.05
C HIS A 190 24.64 -10.10 -4.12
N GLN A 191 24.92 -10.78 -5.23
CA GLN A 191 25.43 -10.20 -6.46
C GLN A 191 24.64 -10.80 -7.62
N PHE A 192 24.20 -9.99 -8.57
CA PHE A 192 23.52 -10.47 -9.77
C PHE A 192 23.96 -9.64 -10.97
N ALA A 193 24.48 -10.30 -11.99
CA ALA A 193 24.92 -9.67 -13.22
C ALA A 193 24.80 -10.65 -14.39
N ASN A 194 24.51 -10.15 -15.59
CA ASN A 194 24.47 -10.96 -16.80
C ASN A 194 23.55 -12.20 -16.71
N GLY A 195 22.44 -12.10 -15.97
CA GLY A 195 21.43 -13.15 -15.85
C GLY A 195 21.73 -14.24 -14.81
N ALA A 196 22.84 -14.14 -14.08
CA ALA A 196 23.19 -15.06 -13.00
C ALA A 196 23.79 -14.32 -11.79
N GLY A 197 23.84 -14.99 -10.64
CA GLY A 197 24.33 -14.39 -9.42
C GLY A 197 24.50 -15.35 -8.27
N THR A 198 24.76 -14.80 -7.10
CA THR A 198 24.93 -15.53 -5.84
C THR A 198 24.22 -14.78 -4.71
N ILE A 199 23.57 -15.52 -3.82
CA ILE A 199 23.07 -15.04 -2.53
C ILE A 199 23.92 -15.69 -1.44
N THR A 200 24.45 -14.89 -0.50
CA THR A 200 25.20 -15.35 0.67
C THR A 200 24.36 -15.14 1.92
N PHE A 201 24.07 -16.23 2.62
CA PHE A 201 23.30 -16.25 3.86
C PHE A 201 24.19 -15.91 5.08
N ALA A 202 23.56 -15.61 6.21
CA ALA A 202 24.25 -15.16 7.42
C ALA A 202 25.22 -16.20 8.02
N ASP A 203 24.98 -17.48 7.75
CA ASP A 203 25.83 -18.60 8.15
C ASP A 203 27.00 -18.85 7.17
N GLY A 204 27.12 -18.03 6.12
CA GLY A 204 28.12 -18.18 5.06
C GLY A 204 27.71 -19.12 3.93
N THR A 205 26.56 -19.80 4.02
CA THR A 205 26.04 -20.65 2.95
C THR A 205 25.78 -19.81 1.70
N GLN A 206 26.12 -20.33 0.53
CA GLN A 206 25.90 -19.65 -0.74
C GLN A 206 24.92 -20.42 -1.63
N GLY A 207 24.01 -19.69 -2.25
CA GLY A 207 23.12 -20.20 -3.30
C GLY A 207 23.40 -19.46 -4.61
N SER A 208 23.67 -20.18 -5.69
CA SER A 208 23.74 -19.57 -7.03
C SER A 208 22.34 -19.34 -7.56
N VAL A 209 22.10 -18.21 -8.24
CA VAL A 209 20.78 -17.82 -8.73
C VAL A 209 20.80 -17.49 -10.22
N SER A 210 19.75 -17.85 -10.94
CA SER A 210 19.54 -17.49 -12.35
C SER A 210 18.07 -17.59 -12.73
N TYR A 211 17.67 -16.96 -13.83
CA TYR A 211 16.34 -17.15 -14.39
C TYR A 211 16.32 -18.36 -15.33
N ASN A 212 15.32 -19.23 -15.19
CA ASN A 212 15.11 -20.36 -16.10
C ASN A 212 14.34 -19.95 -17.37
N ALA A 213 14.09 -20.90 -18.27
CA ALA A 213 13.37 -20.67 -19.52
C ALA A 213 11.92 -20.17 -19.34
N ASN A 214 11.29 -20.46 -18.19
CA ASN A 214 9.96 -19.98 -17.85
C ASN A 214 9.98 -18.57 -17.21
N GLY A 215 11.17 -17.97 -17.03
CA GLY A 215 11.34 -16.69 -16.34
C GLY A 215 11.23 -16.80 -14.81
N GLN A 216 11.34 -18.01 -14.25
CA GLN A 216 11.35 -18.22 -12.80
C GLN A 216 12.75 -17.99 -12.27
N LEU A 217 12.88 -17.31 -11.13
CA LEU A 217 14.14 -17.21 -10.42
C LEU A 217 14.40 -18.54 -9.72
N VAL A 218 15.52 -19.18 -10.02
CA VAL A 218 15.93 -20.47 -9.47
C VAL A 218 17.18 -20.27 -8.64
N MET A 219 17.21 -20.78 -7.42
CA MET A 219 18.40 -20.89 -6.59
C MET A 219 18.88 -22.33 -6.52
N THR A 220 20.18 -22.54 -6.72
CA THR A 220 20.83 -23.81 -6.41
C THR A 220 21.64 -23.64 -5.12
N ILE A 221 21.24 -24.34 -4.07
CA ILE A 221 21.87 -24.29 -2.74
C ILE A 221 22.09 -25.73 -2.26
N ASN A 222 23.30 -26.04 -1.78
CA ASN A 222 23.66 -27.40 -1.34
C ASN A 222 23.34 -28.51 -2.37
N GLY A 223 23.49 -28.23 -3.67
CA GLY A 223 23.17 -29.16 -4.76
C GLY A 223 21.67 -29.35 -5.04
N GLN A 224 20.78 -28.66 -4.33
CA GLN A 224 19.33 -28.68 -4.55
C GLN A 224 18.88 -27.43 -5.29
N GLN A 225 17.98 -27.60 -6.26
CA GLN A 225 17.32 -26.49 -6.94
C GLN A 225 16.02 -26.14 -6.25
N VAL A 226 15.81 -24.85 -6.02
CA VAL A 226 14.58 -24.30 -5.47
C VAL A 226 14.13 -23.13 -6.31
N ILE A 227 12.84 -23.09 -6.63
CA ILE A 227 12.22 -21.94 -7.29
C ILE A 227 11.89 -20.90 -6.21
N LEU A 228 12.32 -19.66 -6.44
CA LEU A 228 11.92 -18.52 -5.65
C LEU A 228 10.60 -18.00 -6.21
N ASP A 229 9.52 -18.27 -5.50
CA ASP A 229 8.20 -17.76 -5.86
C ASP A 229 8.14 -16.27 -5.54
N PRO A 230 7.75 -15.41 -6.51
CA PRO A 230 7.51 -14.01 -6.21
C PRO A 230 6.41 -13.87 -5.17
N ALA A 231 6.67 -13.06 -4.14
CA ALA A 231 5.69 -12.73 -3.13
C ALA A 231 5.36 -11.24 -3.16
N GLN A 232 4.14 -10.90 -2.75
CA GLN A 232 3.75 -9.50 -2.60
C GLN A 232 4.62 -8.86 -1.51
N SER A 233 5.09 -7.63 -1.76
CA SER A 233 5.73 -6.87 -0.69
C SER A 233 4.69 -6.50 0.37
N LYS A 234 5.05 -6.63 1.65
CA LYS A 234 4.19 -6.15 2.75
C LYS A 234 3.98 -4.65 2.57
N ALA A 235 2.73 -4.20 2.79
CA ALA A 235 2.45 -2.78 2.87
C ALA A 235 3.30 -2.15 3.98
N GLU A 236 3.82 -0.96 3.75
CA GLU A 236 4.51 -0.23 4.81
C GLU A 236 3.52 0.05 5.95
N PRO A 237 3.95 0.01 7.22
CA PRO A 237 3.04 0.32 8.31
C PRO A 237 2.48 1.75 8.17
N GLU A 238 1.25 1.95 8.64
CA GLU A 238 0.69 3.30 8.79
C GLU A 238 1.56 4.10 9.78
N ILE A 239 1.93 5.32 9.41
CA ILE A 239 2.73 6.22 10.24
C ILE A 239 1.87 7.43 10.57
N MET A 240 1.85 7.79 11.86
CA MET A 240 1.21 8.99 12.37
C MET A 240 2.21 10.16 12.30
N ILE A 241 1.94 11.14 11.44
CA ILE A 241 2.80 12.30 11.20
C ILE A 241 2.38 13.44 12.13
N PRO A 242 3.27 14.01 12.95
CA PRO A 242 2.94 15.15 13.81
C PRO A 242 2.58 16.37 12.94
N ILE A 243 1.49 17.06 13.28
CA ILE A 243 1.01 18.23 12.53
C ILE A 243 0.78 19.46 13.39
N TRP A 244 0.44 19.29 14.67
CA TRP A 244 0.18 20.41 15.59
C TRP A 244 0.56 20.04 17.02
N GLU A 245 1.08 21.00 17.76
CA GLU A 245 1.07 20.98 19.22
C GLU A 245 -0.24 21.59 19.73
N GLY A 246 -0.70 21.14 20.89
CA GLY A 246 -1.91 21.65 21.52
C GLY A 246 -2.06 21.22 22.96
N VAL A 247 -3.20 21.58 23.55
CA VAL A 247 -3.55 21.23 24.94
C VAL A 247 -4.89 20.55 24.96
N TYR A 248 -4.93 19.36 25.55
CA TYR A 248 -6.16 18.60 25.77
C TYR A 248 -6.72 18.92 27.14
N THR A 249 -7.99 19.33 27.20
CA THR A 249 -8.73 19.54 28.45
C THR A 249 -9.89 18.56 28.51
N SER A 250 -9.83 17.66 29.49
CA SER A 250 -10.86 16.66 29.77
C SER A 250 -11.84 17.15 30.83
N GLY A 251 -13.12 16.85 30.67
CA GLY A 251 -14.13 17.06 31.70
C GLY A 251 -13.93 16.16 32.93
N VAL A 252 -13.30 14.99 32.78
CA VAL A 252 -13.01 14.06 33.89
C VAL A 252 -11.64 14.30 34.51
N PHE A 253 -10.62 14.50 33.67
CA PHE A 253 -9.23 14.54 34.12
C PHE A 253 -8.64 15.95 34.22
N GLY A 254 -9.39 16.98 33.80
CA GLY A 254 -8.89 18.35 33.70
C GLY A 254 -7.91 18.54 32.54
N SER A 255 -7.04 19.56 32.66
CA SER A 255 -6.01 19.81 31.64
C SER A 255 -4.92 18.75 31.71
N LEU A 256 -4.66 18.08 30.57
CA LEU A 256 -3.66 17.02 30.42
C LEU A 256 -2.27 17.54 30.02
N GLY A 257 -2.09 18.87 29.95
CA GLY A 257 -0.85 19.49 29.51
C GLY A 257 -0.65 19.45 27.99
N SER A 258 0.59 19.72 27.56
CA SER A 258 0.96 19.76 26.15
C SER A 258 0.89 18.36 25.53
N SER A 259 0.26 18.28 24.37
CA SER A 259 0.20 17.09 23.53
C SER A 259 0.35 17.45 22.06
N THR A 260 0.57 16.43 21.24
CA THR A 260 0.77 16.56 19.80
C THR A 260 -0.35 15.84 19.08
N LEU A 261 -0.92 16.51 18.09
CA LEU A 261 -1.84 15.94 17.12
C LEU A 261 -1.05 15.42 15.95
N TYR A 262 -1.31 14.16 15.62
CA TYR A 262 -0.77 13.46 14.48
C TYR A 262 -1.88 13.16 13.48
N GLN A 263 -1.53 13.10 12.20
CA GLN A 263 -2.40 12.66 11.11
C GLN A 263 -1.76 11.47 10.41
N SER A 264 -2.58 10.47 10.07
CA SER A 264 -2.10 9.32 9.31
C SER A 264 -1.57 9.72 7.94
N ASN A 265 -0.50 9.06 7.51
CA ASN A 265 0.07 9.16 6.17
C ASN A 265 -0.71 8.39 5.11
N LYS A 266 -1.59 7.46 5.50
CA LYS A 266 -2.39 6.62 4.60
C LYS A 266 -3.87 7.01 4.53
N ASP A 267 -4.40 7.60 5.60
CA ASP A 267 -5.81 7.98 5.72
C ASP A 267 -5.93 9.37 6.32
N GLU A 268 -6.25 10.36 5.48
CA GLU A 268 -6.32 11.76 5.92
C GLU A 268 -7.42 12.03 6.94
N THR A 269 -8.36 11.10 7.12
CA THR A 269 -9.41 11.20 8.14
C THR A 269 -8.96 10.67 9.49
N LYS A 270 -7.86 9.92 9.61
CA LYS A 270 -7.40 9.36 10.89
C LYS A 270 -6.41 10.28 11.58
N TYR A 271 -6.67 10.49 12.86
CA TYR A 271 -5.89 11.34 13.75
C TYR A 271 -5.56 10.64 15.06
N LEU A 272 -4.51 11.12 15.70
CA LEU A 272 -4.04 10.65 17.01
C LEU A 272 -3.60 11.85 17.85
N ILE A 273 -4.02 11.94 19.11
CA ILE A 273 -3.48 12.88 20.10
C ILE A 273 -2.63 12.11 21.11
N LYS A 274 -1.38 12.55 21.32
CA LYS A 274 -0.45 11.92 22.28
C LYS A 274 0.42 12.96 22.99
N PRO A 275 0.69 12.83 24.30
CA PRO A 275 0.13 11.84 25.23
C PRO A 275 -1.37 12.05 25.48
N PHE A 276 -2.05 11.00 25.95
CA PHE A 276 -3.45 11.08 26.37
C PHE A 276 -3.67 10.27 27.65
N VAL A 277 -3.91 10.97 28.77
CA VAL A 277 -4.07 10.37 30.10
C VAL A 277 -2.89 9.43 30.41
N GLN A 278 -3.14 8.14 30.67
CA GLN A 278 -2.11 7.13 30.91
C GLN A 278 -1.92 6.19 29.70
N ASN A 279 -2.68 6.42 28.62
CA ASN A 279 -2.58 5.63 27.41
C ASN A 279 -1.36 6.07 26.58
N GLN A 280 -0.37 5.18 26.50
CA GLN A 280 0.86 5.41 25.73
C GLN A 280 0.64 5.42 24.22
N ASP A 281 -0.42 4.78 23.73
CA ASP A 281 -0.81 4.78 22.32
C ASP A 281 -1.56 6.05 21.94
N GLY A 282 -2.12 6.77 22.94
CA GLY A 282 -2.82 8.04 22.81
C GLY A 282 -4.31 7.90 22.45
N LEU A 283 -4.96 9.00 22.07
CA LEU A 283 -6.37 9.05 21.68
C LEU A 283 -6.50 9.06 20.15
N TYR A 284 -7.01 7.98 19.57
CA TYR A 284 -7.36 7.91 18.16
C TYR A 284 -8.75 8.46 17.90
N PHE A 285 -8.91 9.17 16.78
CA PHE A 285 -10.21 9.59 16.29
C PHE A 285 -10.21 9.73 14.77
N THR A 286 -11.38 9.67 14.17
CA THR A 286 -11.56 10.03 12.76
C THR A 286 -12.21 11.40 12.64
N TYR A 287 -11.75 12.21 11.70
CA TYR A 287 -12.35 13.48 11.32
C TYR A 287 -12.48 13.57 9.80
N ASP A 288 -13.71 13.47 9.31
CA ASP A 288 -14.03 13.70 7.91
C ASP A 288 -14.27 15.19 7.69
N LYS A 289 -13.30 15.87 7.09
CA LYS A 289 -13.36 17.32 6.80
C LYS A 289 -14.48 17.70 5.84
N SER A 290 -14.97 16.77 5.01
CA SER A 290 -16.02 17.05 4.04
C SER A 290 -17.40 17.10 4.69
N THR A 291 -17.63 16.25 5.69
CA THR A 291 -18.91 16.16 6.42
C THR A 291 -18.86 16.87 7.77
N GLY A 292 -17.67 17.18 8.29
CA GLY A 292 -17.47 17.73 9.63
C GLY A 292 -17.55 16.68 10.74
N VAL A 293 -17.73 15.40 10.40
CA VAL A 293 -18.01 14.34 11.36
C VAL A 293 -16.73 13.90 12.06
N ILE A 294 -16.76 13.92 13.41
CA ILE A 294 -15.70 13.39 14.27
C ILE A 294 -16.23 12.17 15.02
N VAL A 295 -15.45 11.08 15.04
CA VAL A 295 -15.81 9.85 15.75
C VAL A 295 -14.64 9.34 16.57
N ILE A 296 -14.90 9.07 17.84
CA ILE A 296 -14.00 8.37 18.76
C ILE A 296 -14.61 6.99 19.03
N LYS A 297 -13.94 5.95 18.56
CA LYS A 297 -14.29 4.58 18.96
C LYS A 297 -13.86 4.34 20.40
N GLU A 298 -14.53 3.40 21.04
CA GLU A 298 -14.21 2.94 22.40
C GLU A 298 -12.71 2.63 22.55
N GLN A 299 -12.06 3.32 23.48
CA GLN A 299 -10.63 3.21 23.75
C GLN A 299 -10.37 3.23 25.26
N ASP A 300 -9.37 2.47 25.69
CA ASP A 300 -8.90 2.47 27.08
C ASP A 300 -8.05 3.72 27.35
N THR A 301 -8.32 4.42 28.45
CA THR A 301 -7.49 5.56 28.90
C THR A 301 -6.27 5.11 29.72
N MET A 302 -6.23 3.81 30.07
CA MET A 302 -5.28 3.15 30.97
C MET A 302 -5.30 3.69 32.41
N TYR A 303 -6.28 4.54 32.75
CA TYR A 303 -6.41 5.11 34.09
C TYR A 303 -7.27 4.21 34.98
N ASP A 304 -6.69 3.72 36.09
CA ASP A 304 -7.38 2.95 37.11
C ASP A 304 -8.34 3.82 37.94
N PHE A 305 -9.64 3.52 37.89
CA PHE A 305 -10.64 4.19 38.71
C PHE A 305 -10.83 3.48 40.06
N THR A 306 -10.65 4.22 41.15
CA THR A 306 -10.95 3.78 42.51
C THR A 306 -11.84 4.82 43.18
N GLN A 307 -12.96 4.37 43.78
CA GLN A 307 -13.86 5.23 44.54
C GLN A 307 -14.15 4.59 45.90
N ASN A 308 -14.00 5.36 46.98
CA ASN A 308 -14.18 4.88 48.36
C ASN A 308 -13.37 3.61 48.69
N GLY A 309 -12.13 3.54 48.18
CA GLY A 309 -11.23 2.39 48.36
C GLY A 309 -11.58 1.14 47.56
N LYS A 310 -12.63 1.17 46.73
CA LYS A 310 -13.01 0.06 45.85
C LYS A 310 -12.52 0.29 44.42
N PRO A 311 -11.76 -0.65 43.84
CA PRO A 311 -11.35 -0.56 42.44
C PRO A 311 -12.52 -0.90 41.51
N TYR A 312 -12.66 -0.11 40.43
CA TYR A 312 -13.65 -0.30 39.38
C TYR A 312 -13.03 -0.64 38.02
N GLY A 313 -11.69 -0.68 37.96
CA GLY A 313 -10.91 -0.97 36.76
C GLY A 313 -10.63 0.27 35.93
N HIS A 314 -10.14 0.05 34.70
CA HIS A 314 -9.77 1.14 33.81
C HIS A 314 -10.99 1.93 33.33
N ILE A 315 -10.78 3.25 33.17
CA ILE A 315 -11.72 4.13 32.49
C ILE A 315 -11.54 3.99 30.97
N PHE A 316 -12.65 3.82 30.26
CA PHE A 316 -12.74 3.87 28.81
C PHE A 316 -13.38 5.18 28.36
N ILE A 317 -13.07 5.61 27.15
CA ILE A 317 -13.66 6.77 26.47
C ILE A 317 -14.32 6.34 25.16
N SER A 318 -15.47 6.92 24.84
CA SER A 318 -16.15 6.74 23.55
C SER A 318 -16.87 8.03 23.15
N ASP A 319 -17.09 8.23 21.85
CA ASP A 319 -17.99 9.27 21.36
C ASP A 319 -19.40 9.09 21.94
N ALA A 320 -19.98 10.18 22.45
CA ALA A 320 -21.25 10.15 23.17
C ALA A 320 -22.44 9.77 22.26
N VAL A 321 -22.42 10.22 21.01
CA VAL A 321 -23.46 9.90 20.02
C VAL A 321 -23.40 8.42 19.65
N THR A 322 -22.19 7.92 19.38
CA THR A 322 -21.96 6.50 19.05
C THR A 322 -22.35 5.58 20.22
N LYS A 323 -22.13 6.02 21.46
CA LYS A 323 -22.53 5.28 22.67
C LYS A 323 -24.02 5.41 23.00
N GLY A 324 -24.75 6.29 22.31
CA GLY A 324 -26.19 6.51 22.50
C GLY A 324 -26.52 7.19 23.83
N ALA A 325 -25.69 8.12 24.31
CA ALA A 325 -25.95 8.82 25.55
C ALA A 325 -27.09 9.84 25.42
N ASP A 326 -27.90 9.96 26.47
CA ASP A 326 -29.01 10.91 26.52
C ASP A 326 -28.51 12.36 26.39
N GLY A 327 -29.08 13.11 25.45
CA GLY A 327 -28.67 14.48 25.15
C GLY A 327 -27.33 14.61 24.41
N ALA A 328 -26.80 13.52 23.87
CA ALA A 328 -25.55 13.55 23.13
C ALA A 328 -25.62 14.49 21.92
N VAL A 329 -24.61 15.34 21.79
CA VAL A 329 -24.36 16.20 20.63
C VAL A 329 -23.12 15.73 19.89
N PRO A 330 -23.06 15.83 18.55
CA PRO A 330 -21.87 15.44 17.80
C PRO A 330 -20.63 16.22 18.22
N SER A 331 -19.48 15.55 18.20
CA SER A 331 -18.17 16.20 18.28
C SER A 331 -17.95 17.12 17.06
N SER A 332 -17.17 18.20 17.22
CA SER A 332 -17.00 19.23 16.19
C SER A 332 -15.60 19.84 16.16
N TYR A 333 -15.29 20.56 15.09
CA TYR A 333 -14.06 21.33 14.96
C TYR A 333 -14.35 22.77 14.55
N ASP A 334 -13.89 23.71 15.35
CA ASP A 334 -13.91 25.14 15.05
C ASP A 334 -12.61 25.53 14.36
N ALA A 335 -12.68 25.78 13.05
CA ALA A 335 -11.51 26.17 12.26
C ALA A 335 -11.01 27.60 12.56
N THR A 336 -11.87 28.49 13.06
CA THR A 336 -11.52 29.87 13.40
C THR A 336 -10.69 29.91 14.66
N ASN A 337 -11.15 29.23 15.71
CA ASN A 337 -10.43 29.17 16.99
C ASN A 337 -9.42 28.01 17.06
N LYS A 338 -9.41 27.14 16.05
CA LYS A 338 -8.59 25.92 15.96
C LYS A 338 -8.79 25.01 17.17
N VAL A 339 -10.05 24.73 17.51
CA VAL A 339 -10.41 23.89 18.66
C VAL A 339 -11.23 22.70 18.20
N PHE A 340 -10.75 21.50 18.51
CA PHE A 340 -11.57 20.30 18.49
C PHE A 340 -12.41 20.25 19.77
N THR A 341 -13.70 20.01 19.63
CA THR A 341 -14.63 19.76 20.74
C THR A 341 -15.07 18.30 20.65
N PHE A 342 -14.74 17.51 21.66
CA PHE A 342 -15.08 16.10 21.74
C PHE A 342 -16.19 15.91 22.76
N ASN A 343 -17.36 15.49 22.29
CA ASN A 343 -18.48 15.16 23.15
C ASN A 343 -18.45 13.65 23.42
N VAL A 344 -18.04 13.29 24.64
CA VAL A 344 -17.60 11.94 24.97
C VAL A 344 -18.29 11.40 26.21
N ILE A 345 -18.29 10.08 26.33
CA ILE A 345 -18.66 9.35 27.53
C ILE A 345 -17.44 8.62 28.04
N TYR A 346 -17.13 8.89 29.31
CA TYR A 346 -16.20 8.09 30.08
C TYR A 346 -16.98 7.00 30.81
N PHE A 347 -16.43 5.80 30.93
CA PHE A 347 -17.12 4.71 31.62
C PHE A 347 -16.17 3.64 32.13
N VAL A 348 -16.65 2.89 33.11
CA VAL A 348 -16.04 1.67 33.64
C VAL A 348 -17.05 0.53 33.48
N LYS A 349 -16.65 -0.72 33.77
CA LYS A 349 -17.57 -1.87 33.70
C LYS A 349 -18.83 -1.69 34.55
N ALA A 350 -18.72 -0.98 35.67
CA ALA A 350 -19.82 -0.78 36.61
C ALA A 350 -20.79 0.36 36.24
N GLY A 351 -20.50 1.16 35.22
CA GLY A 351 -21.34 2.29 34.83
C GLY A 351 -20.60 3.36 34.06
N ALA A 352 -21.36 4.35 33.57
CA ALA A 352 -20.83 5.49 32.83
C ALA A 352 -20.88 6.78 33.66
N PHE A 353 -19.91 7.66 33.42
CA PHE A 353 -19.99 9.05 33.84
C PHE A 353 -20.99 9.79 32.94
N PRO A 354 -21.55 10.93 33.40
CA PRO A 354 -22.33 11.81 32.54
C PRO A 354 -21.55 12.22 31.28
N ALA A 355 -22.24 12.56 30.21
CA ALA A 355 -21.62 13.11 29.00
C ALA A 355 -20.71 14.29 29.36
N GLN A 356 -19.51 14.28 28.79
CA GLN A 356 -18.50 15.30 28.99
C GLN A 356 -18.22 16.00 27.66
N THR A 357 -17.80 17.25 27.77
CA THR A 357 -17.27 18.02 26.65
C THR A 357 -15.79 18.26 26.91
N ASP A 358 -14.97 17.57 26.13
CA ASP A 358 -13.54 17.72 26.14
C ASP A 358 -13.12 18.64 24.99
N THR A 359 -11.98 19.30 25.13
CA THR A 359 -11.45 20.19 24.08
C THR A 359 -9.99 19.93 23.81
N TYR A 360 -9.58 20.11 22.56
CA TYR A 360 -8.19 20.14 22.16
C TYR A 360 -7.92 21.40 21.34
N ALA A 361 -7.23 22.35 21.95
CA ALA A 361 -6.89 23.63 21.34
C ALA A 361 -5.51 23.54 20.66
N LEU A 362 -5.48 23.80 19.35
CA LEU A 362 -4.23 23.82 18.58
C LEU A 362 -3.45 25.11 18.88
N GLN A 363 -2.16 24.98 19.15
CA GLN A 363 -1.28 26.10 19.51
C GLN A 363 -0.27 26.39 18.41
N ASN A 364 0.62 25.43 18.13
CA ASN A 364 1.72 25.60 17.17
C ASN A 364 1.58 24.60 16.03
N GLU A 365 1.64 25.08 14.79
CA GLU A 365 1.72 24.21 13.62
C GLU A 365 3.13 23.62 13.54
N ILE A 366 3.22 22.31 13.33
CA ILE A 366 4.50 21.64 13.13
C ILE A 366 4.78 21.65 11.62
N PRO A 367 5.86 22.30 11.15
CA PRO A 367 6.19 22.35 9.74
C PRO A 367 6.33 20.94 9.15
N ARG A 368 5.66 20.69 8.03
CA ARG A 368 5.66 19.37 7.36
C ARG A 368 7.03 18.98 6.78
N ASP A 369 7.97 19.91 6.69
CA ASP A 369 9.30 19.70 6.12
C ASP A 369 10.27 18.98 7.08
N GLU A 370 9.89 18.80 8.36
CA GLU A 370 10.66 18.05 9.37
C GLU A 370 10.14 16.61 9.60
N ALA A 371 9.04 16.23 8.94
CA ALA A 371 8.61 14.83 8.90
C ALA A 371 9.51 14.05 7.92
N PRO A 372 9.94 12.80 8.24
CA PRO A 372 10.80 12.04 7.37
C PRO A 372 10.21 12.01 5.97
N THR A 373 11.04 12.35 4.98
CA THR A 373 10.73 12.64 3.58
C THR A 373 10.28 11.42 2.78
N MET A 374 9.55 10.50 3.42
CA MET A 374 8.95 9.34 2.82
C MET A 374 7.44 9.54 2.87
N ILE A 375 6.81 9.46 1.70
CA ILE A 375 5.37 9.36 1.51
C ILE A 375 4.66 10.71 1.59
N ARG A 376 4.62 11.42 0.45
CA ARG A 376 3.42 12.11 -0.07
C ARG A 376 3.78 12.87 -1.35
N LYS A 377 3.46 12.27 -2.49
CA LYS A 377 2.82 13.01 -3.60
C LYS A 377 1.80 12.09 -4.23
N THR A 378 0.53 12.31 -3.92
CA THR A 378 -0.57 11.91 -4.81
C THR A 378 -0.22 12.51 -6.19
N PRO A 379 -0.08 11.72 -7.26
CA PRO A 379 0.12 12.29 -8.57
C PRO A 379 -1.12 13.13 -8.89
N LYS A 380 -0.96 14.46 -8.92
CA LYS A 380 -1.95 15.32 -9.57
C LYS A 380 -1.83 15.05 -11.07
N PHE A 381 -2.70 14.18 -11.58
CA PHE A 381 -2.90 14.05 -13.01
C PHE A 381 -3.65 15.30 -13.50
N GLU A 382 -2.90 16.35 -13.85
CA GLU A 382 -3.42 17.37 -14.74
C GLU A 382 -3.24 16.88 -16.17
N LEU A 383 -4.34 16.60 -16.87
CA LEU A 383 -4.33 16.50 -18.32
C LEU A 383 -3.95 17.88 -18.89
N LYS A 384 -2.66 18.17 -18.98
CA LYS A 384 -2.19 19.28 -19.81
C LYS A 384 -2.30 18.84 -21.26
N ASN A 385 -3.14 19.55 -22.01
CA ASN A 385 -3.28 19.43 -23.46
C ASN A 385 -1.90 19.31 -24.10
N VAL A 386 -1.54 18.10 -24.54
CA VAL A 386 -0.35 17.87 -25.35
C VAL A 386 -0.62 18.54 -26.69
N GLN A 387 -0.06 19.73 -26.90
CA GLN A 387 0.04 20.32 -28.23
C GLN A 387 0.87 19.37 -29.09
N LEU A 388 0.19 18.68 -30.00
CA LEU A 388 0.79 17.93 -31.08
C LEU A 388 1.70 18.89 -31.86
N PHE A 389 2.99 18.59 -31.86
CA PHE A 389 3.98 19.27 -32.68
C PHE A 389 3.52 19.20 -34.15
N LYS A 390 3.26 20.38 -34.74
CA LYS A 390 3.17 20.53 -36.18
C LYS A 390 4.60 20.42 -36.74
N ASN A 391 4.85 19.35 -37.49
CA ASN A 391 6.04 19.23 -38.30
C ASN A 391 6.11 20.36 -39.34
N LYS A 392 7.31 20.92 -39.52
CA LYS A 392 7.77 21.44 -40.80
C LYS A 392 8.77 20.45 -41.36
#